data_AF-A0A2V6S240-F1
#
_entry.id   AF-A0A2V6S240-F1
#
_cell.length_a   1.000
_cell.length_b   1.000
_cell.length_c   1.000
_cell.angle_alpha   90.00
_cell.angle_beta   90.00
_cell.angle_gamma   90.00
#
_symmetry.space_group_name_H-M   'P 1'
#
loop_
_entity.id
_entity.type
_entity.pdbx_description
1 polymer ?
#
loop_
_entity_poly.entity_id
_entity_poly.type
_entity_poly.pdbx_seq_one_letter_code
_entity_poly.pdbx_strand_id
1 'polypeptide(L)' 'MRMIDFTTKRVLTFDCYGTLIDWETGILATLQPILTDHGVTADPEHLLTLYG' A
#
# COMPACT_ATOMS: atom_id res chain seq x y z
N MET A 1 3.44 6.65 -30.40
CA MET A 1 3.51 6.86 -28.93
C MET A 1 4.24 8.17 -28.69
N ARG A 2 3.71 9.07 -27.86
CA ARG A 2 4.37 10.36 -27.56
C ARG A 2 5.17 10.18 -26.27
N MET A 3 6.49 10.39 -26.32
CA MET A 3 7.32 10.38 -25.12
C MET A 3 7.14 11.67 -24.34
N ILE A 4 7.13 11.57 -23.02
CA ILE A 4 7.19 12.73 -22.14
C ILE A 4 8.63 13.23 -22.13
N ASP A 5 8.84 14.48 -22.50
CA ASP A 5 10.11 15.16 -22.33
C ASP A 5 10.22 15.74 -20.91
N PHE A 6 10.92 15.02 -20.04
CA PHE A 6 11.13 15.40 -18.65
C PHE A 6 12.06 16.61 -18.47
N THR A 7 12.87 16.97 -19.48
CA THR A 7 13.79 18.12 -19.38
C THR A 7 13.06 19.46 -19.27
N THR A 8 11.79 19.49 -19.72
CA THR A 8 10.91 20.67 -19.66
C THR A 8 10.06 20.76 -18.39
N LYS A 9 10.15 19.77 -17.49
CA LYS A 9 9.31 19.68 -16.28
C LYS A 9 10.14 20.03 -15.06
N ARG A 10 9.58 20.88 -14.19
CA ARG A 10 10.25 21.32 -12.95
C ARG A 10 9.83 20.54 -11.71
N VAL A 11 8.69 19.85 -11.78
CA VAL A 11 8.13 19.10 -10.65
C VAL A 11 7.58 17.79 -11.17
N LEU A 12 7.89 16.73 -10.43
CA LEU A 12 7.29 15.42 -10.57
C LEU A 12 6.69 15.05 -9.22
N THR A 13 5.41 14.70 -9.21
CA THR A 13 4.73 14.19 -8.02
C THR A 13 4.48 12.71 -8.21
N PHE A 14 4.51 11.99 -7.11
CA PHE A 14 4.25 10.55 -7.08
C PHE A 14 3.07 10.32 -6.17
N ASP A 15 2.22 9.38 -6.56
CA ASP A 15 1.27 8.79 -5.66
C ASP A 15 1.99 8.07 -4.50
N CYS A 16 1.33 7.88 -3.36
CA CYS A 16 1.97 7.33 -2.16
C CYS A 16 1.83 5.82 -2.07
N TYR A 17 0.60 5.29 -2.10
CA TYR A 17 0.33 3.89 -1.77
C TYR A 17 0.51 2.99 -2.99
N GLY A 18 1.40 2.00 -2.91
CA GLY A 18 1.74 1.14 -4.04
C GLY A 18 2.68 1.78 -5.07
N THR A 19 2.87 3.11 -5.00
CA THR A 19 3.88 3.83 -5.80
C THR A 19 5.14 4.14 -5.00
N LEU A 20 5.02 4.76 -3.80
CA LEU A 20 6.17 5.08 -2.95
C LEU A 20 6.35 4.13 -1.76
N ILE A 21 5.27 3.54 -1.25
CA ILE A 21 5.33 2.61 -0.12
C ILE A 21 4.54 1.33 -0.38
N ASP A 22 5.09 0.22 0.12
CA ASP A 22 4.38 -1.04 0.27
C ASP A 22 3.47 -0.97 1.50
N TRP A 23 2.22 -0.57 1.26
CA TRP A 23 1.23 -0.36 2.29
C TRP A 23 0.54 -1.65 2.74
N GLU A 24 0.40 -2.62 1.82
CA GLU A 24 -0.24 -3.91 2.08
C GLU A 24 0.55 -4.72 3.10
N THR A 25 1.87 -4.83 2.92
CA THR A 25 2.74 -5.47 3.90
C THR A 25 2.71 -4.72 5.24
N GLY A 26 2.73 -3.39 5.21
CA GLY A 26 2.73 -2.55 6.40
C GLY A 26 1.47 -2.70 7.26
N ILE A 27 0.29 -2.67 6.64
CA ILE A 27 -0.97 -2.81 7.37
C ILE A 27 -1.14 -4.24 7.92
N LEU A 28 -0.80 -5.26 7.14
CA LEU A 28 -0.89 -6.66 7.59
C LEU A 28 0.04 -6.95 8.78
N ALA A 29 1.28 -6.47 8.73
CA ALA A 29 2.23 -6.60 9.84
C ALA A 29 1.75 -5.91 11.12
N THR A 30 1.02 -4.81 10.98
CA THR A 30 0.44 -4.07 12.12
C THR A 30 -0.81 -4.77 12.69
N LEU A 31 -1.66 -5.34 11.81
CA LEU A 31 -2.89 -6.02 12.21
C LEU A 31 -2.62 -7.39 12.84
N GLN A 32 -1.60 -8.12 12.39
CA GLN A 32 -1.29 -9.46 12.88
C GLN A 32 -1.22 -9.57 14.41
N PRO A 33 -0.43 -8.75 15.15
CA PRO A 33 -0.36 -8.86 16.60
C PRO A 33 -1.71 -8.58 17.28
N ILE A 34 -2.47 -7.60 16.78
CA ILE A 34 -3.79 -7.24 17.32
C ILE A 34 -4.77 -8.41 17.17
N LEU A 35 -4.83 -9.01 15.97
CA LEU A 35 -5.71 -10.15 15.71
C LEU A 35 -5.32 -11.37 16.54
N THR A 36 -4.01 -11.61 16.70
CA THR A 36 -3.48 -12.70 17.53
C THR A 36 -3.87 -12.55 18.99
N ASP A 37 -3.72 -11.35 19.56
CA ASP A 37 -4.09 -11.05 20.95
C ASP A 37 -5.59 -11.25 21.23
N HIS A 38 -6.44 -11.09 20.21
CA HIS A 38 -7.88 -11.31 20.29
C HIS A 38 -8.34 -12.70 19.84
N GLY A 39 -7.42 -13.60 19.48
CA GLY A 39 -7.75 -14.94 19.01
C GLY A 39 -8.51 -14.96 17.68
N VAL A 40 -8.36 -13.93 16.85
CA VAL A 40 -9.01 -13.79 15.56
C VAL A 40 -8.09 -14.32 14.47
N THR A 41 -8.56 -15.34 13.74
CA THR A 41 -7.91 -15.80 12.51
C THR A 41 -8.58 -15.14 11.32
N ALA A 42 -7.81 -14.43 10.50
CA ALA A 42 -8.31 -13.78 9.29
C ALA A 42 -7.37 -14.06 8.11
N ASP A 43 -7.97 -14.18 6.93
CA ASP A 43 -7.23 -14.32 5.67
C ASP A 43 -6.63 -12.95 5.26
N PRO A 44 -5.32 -12.85 5.00
CA PRO A 44 -4.68 -11.59 4.61
C PRO A 44 -5.32 -10.90 3.40
N GLU A 45 -5.70 -11.65 2.36
CA GLU A 45 -6.36 -11.10 1.17
C GLU A 45 -7.71 -10.48 1.53
N HIS A 46 -8.51 -11.18 2.34
CA HIS A 46 -9.75 -10.63 2.86
C HIS A 46 -9.53 -9.37 3.71
N LEU A 47 -8.49 -9.34 4.56
CA LEU A 47 -8.17 -8.14 5.34
C LEU A 47 -7.85 -6.95 4.45
N LEU A 48 -7.06 -7.13 3.39
CA LEU A 48 -6.73 -6.05 2.46
C LEU A 48 -7.99 -5.50 1.77
N THR A 49 -8.96 -6.34 1.42
CA THR A 49 -10.24 -5.89 0.81
C THR A 49 -11.09 -5.00 1.72
N LEU A 50 -10.82 -4.95 3.03
CA LEU A 50 -11.51 -4.05 3.96
C LEU A 50 -10.92 -2.64 3.97
N TYR A 51 -9.68 -2.47 3.50
CA TYR A 51 -8.92 -1.22 3.55
C TYR A 51 -8.52 -0.68 2.17
N GLY A 52 -8.83 -1.40 1.10
CA GLY A 52 -8.59 -1.04 -0.31
C GLY A 52 -9.86 -1.13 -1.16
#